data_AF-A0A1G9EUC8-F1
#
_entry.id   AF-A0A1G9EUC8-F1
#
_cell.length_a   1.000
_cell.length_b   1.000
_cell.length_c   1.000
_cell.angle_alpha   90.00
_cell.angle_beta   90.00
_cell.angle_gamma   90.00
#
_symmetry.space_group_name_H-M   'P 1'
#
loop_
_entity.id
_entity.type
_entity.pdbx_description
1 polymer ?
#
loop_
_entity_poly.entity_id
_entity_poly.type
_entity_poly.pdbx_seq_one_letter_code
_entity_poly.pdbx_strand_id
1 'polypeptide(L)'
;MVNSLLKAVYKGDFLYFSFYAFATIMFLYVGLKKLKINLVFVMLLYYCLFYFAFTFNAMRQALAMAMFVYSLNFLIKGKVKEYFLLNILAMCFHVSSIVYIFFGAIWFFDISKKHFVFSIFLPLITLFIYISGLGYEVFSFFTSALGKPSTYLSEWKEEISVNQWASRIVMLIAISFFTLKHQENKLISSLGFFYIIGFSLYILFADVAMLSSRLNMAFRIVEIIIAGLLLIEYRTISNKFFVFLVFMIPYSIQFLINASNPDNQYILRSAF
;
A
#
# COMPACT_ATOMS: atom_id res chain seq x y z
N MET A 1 7.32 8.12 20.18
CA MET A 1 8.45 7.70 21.03
C MET A 1 9.74 7.46 20.23
N VAL A 2 9.75 6.59 19.21
CA VAL A 2 10.98 6.35 18.39
C VAL A 2 11.43 7.60 17.62
N ASN A 3 10.51 8.35 17.00
CA ASN A 3 10.88 9.54 16.21
C ASN A 3 11.41 10.70 17.06
N SER A 4 10.88 10.88 18.27
CA SER A 4 11.36 11.89 19.20
C SER A 4 12.77 11.54 19.70
N LEU A 5 13.06 10.25 19.87
CA LEU A 5 14.39 9.75 20.20
C LEU A 5 15.37 9.94 19.04
N LEU A 6 14.97 9.58 17.81
CA LEU A 6 15.80 9.79 16.62
C LEU A 6 16.08 11.27 16.37
N LYS A 7 15.09 12.17 16.50
CA LYS A 7 15.32 13.62 16.39
C LYS A 7 16.16 14.19 17.54
N ALA A 8 16.06 13.61 18.74
CA ALA A 8 16.88 14.04 19.88
C ALA A 8 18.35 13.61 19.71
N VAL A 9 18.61 12.45 19.09
CA VAL A 9 19.96 11.94 18.82
C VAL A 9 20.57 12.60 17.58
N TYR A 10 19.78 12.83 16.53
CA TYR A 10 20.22 13.41 15.27
C TYR A 10 19.74 14.86 15.16
N LYS A 11 20.60 15.81 15.56
CA LYS A 11 20.33 17.25 15.45
C LYS A 11 20.23 17.78 14.00
N GLY A 12 20.52 16.95 12.99
CA GLY A 12 20.50 17.33 11.58
C GLY A 12 19.41 16.61 10.80
N ASP A 13 18.56 17.38 10.10
CA ASP A 13 17.49 16.86 9.25
C ASP A 13 18.01 15.87 8.20
N PHE A 14 19.20 16.13 7.63
CA PHE A 14 19.85 15.24 6.66
C PHE A 14 19.98 13.80 7.18
N LEU A 15 20.52 13.61 8.39
CA LEU A 15 20.72 12.27 8.98
C LEU A 15 19.38 11.55 9.22
N TYR A 16 18.35 12.30 9.61
CA TYR A 16 17.00 11.78 9.77
C TYR A 16 16.45 11.26 8.43
N PHE A 17 16.51 12.06 7.36
CA PHE A 17 16.06 11.64 6.03
C PHE A 17 16.89 10.47 5.48
N SER A 18 18.22 10.51 5.60
CA SER A 18 19.12 9.43 5.17
C SER A 18 18.83 8.12 5.88
N PHE A 19 18.54 8.15 7.18
CA PHE A 19 18.19 6.95 7.95
C PHE A 19 16.92 6.29 7.40
N TYR A 20 15.83 7.06 7.22
CA TYR A 20 14.57 6.48 6.70
C TYR A 20 14.73 5.97 5.27
N ALA A 21 15.43 6.70 4.41
CA ALA A 21 15.68 6.27 3.04
C ALA A 21 16.47 4.96 3.01
N PHE A 22 17.58 4.91 3.74
CA PHE A 22 18.42 3.71 3.84
C PHE A 22 17.64 2.52 4.41
N ALA A 23 16.98 2.70 5.56
CA ALA A 23 16.22 1.63 6.21
C ALA A 23 15.09 1.10 5.33
N THR A 24 14.35 2.01 4.66
CA THR A 24 13.25 1.64 3.76
C THR A 24 13.77 0.81 2.58
N ILE A 25 14.81 1.30 1.89
CA ILE A 25 15.40 0.58 0.73
C ILE A 25 15.99 -0.75 1.19
N MET A 26 16.68 -0.80 2.32
CA MET A 26 17.27 -2.02 2.87
C MET A 26 16.19 -3.09 3.13
N PHE A 27 15.15 -2.77 3.91
CA PHE A 27 14.08 -3.73 4.21
C PHE A 27 13.33 -4.15 2.95
N LEU A 28 13.03 -3.21 2.07
CA LEU A 28 12.33 -3.49 0.81
C LEU A 28 13.16 -4.41 -0.08
N TYR A 29 14.41 -4.04 -0.39
CA TYR A 29 15.30 -4.83 -1.23
C TYR A 29 15.50 -6.25 -0.71
N VAL A 30 15.82 -6.39 0.59
CA VAL A 30 16.05 -7.70 1.19
C VAL A 30 14.76 -8.52 1.20
N GLY A 31 13.61 -7.91 1.49
CA GLY A 31 12.30 -8.55 1.44
C GLY A 31 11.97 -9.09 0.06
N LEU A 32 12.02 -8.23 -0.96
CA LEU A 32 11.72 -8.59 -2.35
C LEU A 32 12.68 -9.65 -2.88
N LYS A 33 13.98 -9.56 -2.58
CA LYS A 33 14.96 -10.59 -2.96
C LYS A 33 14.63 -11.96 -2.38
N LYS A 34 14.16 -12.01 -1.12
CA LYS A 34 13.74 -13.27 -0.47
C LYS A 34 12.45 -13.86 -1.07
N LEU A 35 11.60 -13.04 -1.70
CA LEU A 35 10.41 -13.50 -2.43
C LEU A 35 10.74 -14.08 -3.82
N LYS A 36 12.01 -14.00 -4.27
CA LYS A 36 12.49 -14.51 -5.58
C LYS A 36 11.75 -13.92 -6.80
N ILE A 37 11.30 -12.69 -6.71
CA ILE A 37 10.58 -11.98 -7.79
C ILE A 37 11.53 -11.20 -8.71
N ASN A 38 11.02 -10.67 -9.83
CA ASN A 38 11.80 -9.78 -10.68
C ASN A 38 12.07 -8.43 -9.97
N LEU A 39 13.24 -8.33 -9.35
CA LEU A 39 13.57 -7.21 -8.47
C LEU A 39 13.65 -5.87 -9.20
N VAL A 40 14.24 -5.83 -10.40
CA VAL A 40 14.37 -4.59 -11.19
C VAL A 40 12.98 -4.03 -11.51
N PHE A 41 12.09 -4.89 -11.98
CA PHE A 41 10.73 -4.49 -12.32
C PHE A 41 9.97 -3.96 -11.10
N VAL A 42 10.02 -4.67 -9.97
CA VAL A 42 9.29 -4.24 -8.77
C VAL A 42 9.85 -2.96 -8.17
N MET A 43 11.18 -2.76 -8.19
CA MET A 43 11.79 -1.50 -7.75
C MET A 43 11.40 -0.33 -8.66
N LEU A 44 11.27 -0.56 -9.97
CA LEU A 44 10.76 0.44 -10.91
C LEU A 44 9.29 0.80 -10.61
N LEU A 45 8.43 -0.19 -10.40
CA LEU A 45 7.03 0.06 -10.01
C LEU A 45 6.96 0.81 -8.66
N TYR A 46 7.81 0.43 -7.70
CA TYR A 46 7.90 1.11 -6.40
C TYR A 46 8.27 2.58 -6.59
N TYR A 47 9.26 2.86 -7.43
CA TYR A 47 9.66 4.23 -7.75
C TYR A 47 8.50 5.02 -8.37
N CYS A 48 7.85 4.50 -9.42
CA CYS A 48 6.75 5.20 -10.08
C CYS A 48 5.58 5.48 -9.12
N LEU A 49 5.26 4.54 -8.23
CA LEU A 49 4.09 4.63 -7.37
C LEU A 49 4.34 5.39 -6.07
N PHE A 50 5.50 5.20 -5.43
CA PHE A 50 5.75 5.66 -4.06
C PHE A 50 6.77 6.79 -3.95
N TYR A 51 7.53 7.13 -5.00
CA TYR A 51 8.63 8.09 -4.88
C TYR A 51 8.19 9.43 -4.29
N PHE A 52 7.26 10.13 -4.93
CA PHE A 52 6.79 11.44 -4.44
C PHE A 52 5.99 11.34 -3.12
N ALA A 53 5.08 10.36 -3.03
CA ALA A 53 4.19 10.24 -1.89
C ALA A 53 4.90 9.78 -0.60
N PHE A 54 5.98 9.00 -0.69
CA PHE A 54 6.57 8.32 0.48
C PHE A 54 8.02 8.68 0.76
N THR A 55 8.81 9.05 -0.25
CA THR A 55 10.21 9.44 -0.01
C THR A 55 10.30 10.77 0.74
N PHE A 56 9.31 11.65 0.55
CA PHE A 56 9.32 12.99 1.15
C PHE A 56 8.20 13.25 2.15
N ASN A 57 6.98 12.74 1.89
CA ASN A 57 5.80 13.05 2.71
C ASN A 57 5.46 11.99 3.78
N ALA A 58 5.68 10.71 3.49
CA ALA A 58 5.23 9.60 4.34
C ALA A 58 6.33 8.58 4.69
N MET A 59 7.58 9.03 4.88
CA MET A 59 8.75 8.16 5.11
C MET A 59 8.58 7.10 6.21
N ARG A 60 7.88 7.45 7.30
CA ARG A 60 7.62 6.52 8.41
C ARG A 60 6.70 5.38 7.98
N GLN A 61 5.69 5.68 7.18
CA GLN A 61 4.80 4.69 6.60
C GLN A 61 5.53 3.86 5.53
N ALA A 62 6.45 4.48 4.77
CA ALA A 62 7.30 3.80 3.78
C ALA A 62 8.16 2.70 4.44
N LEU A 63 8.84 3.05 5.54
CA LEU A 63 9.64 2.09 6.31
C LEU A 63 8.78 0.95 6.84
N ALA A 64 7.61 1.28 7.39
CA ALA A 64 6.63 0.30 7.86
C ALA A 64 6.18 -0.67 6.75
N MET A 65 5.89 -0.16 5.55
CA MET A 65 5.56 -0.96 4.37
C MET A 65 6.73 -1.87 3.96
N ALA A 66 7.95 -1.34 3.95
CA ALA A 66 9.15 -2.12 3.63
C ALA A 66 9.39 -3.24 4.66
N MET A 67 9.17 -2.97 5.95
CA MET A 67 9.21 -3.97 7.01
C MET A 67 8.15 -5.06 6.81
N PHE A 68 6.94 -4.70 6.39
CA PHE A 68 5.91 -5.67 6.01
C PHE A 68 6.38 -6.58 4.87
N VAL A 69 6.93 -6.01 3.78
CA VAL A 69 7.48 -6.80 2.66
C VAL A 69 8.55 -7.78 3.15
N TYR A 70 9.47 -7.33 4.01
CA TYR A 70 10.48 -8.19 4.61
C TYR A 70 9.88 -9.31 5.48
N SER A 71 8.83 -8.98 6.23
CA SER A 71 8.14 -9.89 7.13
C SER A 71 7.44 -11.04 6.41
N LEU A 72 6.99 -10.86 5.16
CA LEU A 72 6.33 -11.91 4.37
C LEU A 72 7.16 -13.19 4.26
N ASN A 73 8.49 -13.07 4.17
CA ASN A 73 9.38 -14.23 4.15
C ASN A 73 9.28 -15.08 5.44
N PHE A 74 8.92 -14.49 6.58
CA PHE A 74 8.71 -15.26 7.81
C PHE A 74 7.44 -16.10 7.74
N LEU A 75 6.32 -15.56 7.24
CA LEU A 75 5.08 -16.32 7.02
C LEU A 75 5.29 -17.49 6.05
N ILE A 76 5.97 -17.24 4.94
CA ILE A 76 6.29 -18.28 3.93
C ILE A 76 7.12 -19.42 4.54
N LYS A 77 7.99 -19.10 5.51
CA LYS A 77 8.83 -20.09 6.23
C LYS A 77 8.18 -20.67 7.48
N GLY A 78 6.90 -20.39 7.75
CA GLY A 78 6.20 -20.84 8.95
C GLY A 78 6.64 -20.14 10.25
N LYS A 79 7.46 -19.09 10.17
CA LYS A 79 7.98 -18.30 11.29
C LYS A 79 7.00 -17.21 11.72
N VAL A 80 5.82 -17.64 12.19
CA VAL A 80 4.67 -16.76 12.47
C VAL A 80 4.98 -15.75 13.57
N LYS A 81 5.69 -16.17 14.62
CA LYS A 81 6.05 -15.29 15.74
C LYS A 81 6.90 -14.12 15.26
N GLU A 82 7.90 -14.39 14.43
CA GLU A 82 8.79 -13.37 13.85
C GLU A 82 8.04 -12.41 12.92
N TYR A 83 7.03 -12.89 12.19
CA TYR A 83 6.15 -12.03 11.41
C TYR A 83 5.42 -11.01 12.29
N PHE A 84 4.74 -11.48 13.33
CA PHE A 84 3.97 -10.58 14.21
C PHE A 84 4.87 -9.64 14.99
N LEU A 85 6.00 -10.11 15.53
CA LEU A 85 6.96 -9.25 16.24
C LEU A 85 7.48 -8.13 15.35
N LEU A 86 7.82 -8.43 14.09
CA LEU A 86 8.32 -7.41 13.17
C LEU A 86 7.24 -6.38 12.79
N ASN A 87 5.99 -6.80 12.61
CA ASN A 87 4.90 -5.87 12.29
C ASN A 87 4.44 -5.06 13.51
N ILE A 88 4.53 -5.60 14.73
CA ILE A 88 4.37 -4.82 15.97
C ILE A 88 5.47 -3.76 16.07
N LEU A 89 6.71 -4.12 15.74
CA LEU A 89 7.81 -3.14 15.68
C LEU A 89 7.55 -2.08 14.59
N ALA A 90 7.01 -2.46 13.43
CA ALA A 90 6.62 -1.52 12.38
C ALA A 90 5.56 -0.50 12.87
N MET A 91 4.60 -0.93 13.69
CA MET A 91 3.61 -0.04 14.31
C MET A 91 4.26 1.04 15.20
N CYS A 92 5.43 0.79 15.79
CA CYS A 92 6.16 1.80 16.55
C CYS A 92 6.69 2.95 15.66
N PHE A 93 6.90 2.71 14.37
CA PHE A 93 7.25 3.75 13.40
C PHE A 93 6.00 4.44 12.86
N HIS A 94 4.96 3.67 12.53
CA HIS A 94 3.73 4.19 11.97
C HIS A 94 2.50 3.33 12.30
N VAL A 95 1.49 3.93 12.91
CA VAL A 95 0.31 3.20 13.44
C VAL A 95 -0.50 2.46 12.37
N SER A 96 -0.53 2.95 11.12
CA SER A 96 -1.31 2.28 10.06
C SER A 96 -0.77 0.89 9.71
N SER A 97 0.44 0.53 10.15
CA SER A 97 0.99 -0.83 10.05
C SER A 97 0.16 -1.89 10.76
N ILE A 98 -0.83 -1.50 11.59
CA ILE A 98 -1.81 -2.43 12.15
C ILE A 98 -2.50 -3.27 11.07
N VAL A 99 -2.67 -2.74 9.84
CA VAL A 99 -3.23 -3.52 8.71
C VAL A 99 -2.40 -4.76 8.38
N TYR A 100 -1.09 -4.74 8.64
CA TYR A 100 -0.22 -5.89 8.41
C TYR A 100 -0.37 -6.95 9.50
N ILE A 101 -0.76 -6.59 10.72
CA ILE A 101 -1.17 -7.57 11.72
C ILE A 101 -2.41 -8.33 11.23
N PHE A 102 -3.38 -7.62 10.67
CA PHE A 102 -4.57 -8.23 10.06
C PHE A 102 -4.22 -9.10 8.84
N PHE A 103 -3.22 -8.73 8.03
CA PHE A 103 -2.70 -9.64 6.98
C PHE A 103 -2.21 -10.97 7.56
N GLY A 104 -1.55 -10.93 8.72
CA GLY A 104 -1.12 -12.14 9.44
C GLY A 104 -2.31 -13.05 9.77
N ALA A 105 -3.45 -12.49 10.17
CA ALA A 105 -4.67 -13.27 10.39
C ALA A 105 -5.19 -13.89 9.08
N ILE A 106 -5.26 -13.11 8.00
CA ILE A 106 -5.66 -13.56 6.66
C ILE A 106 -4.85 -14.77 6.20
N TRP A 107 -3.54 -14.80 6.48
CA TRP A 107 -2.64 -15.89 6.10
C TRP A 107 -3.04 -17.28 6.65
N PHE A 108 -3.76 -17.34 7.77
CA PHE A 108 -4.21 -18.60 8.37
C PHE A 108 -5.55 -19.09 7.84
N PHE A 109 -6.27 -18.26 7.10
CA PHE A 109 -7.51 -18.67 6.45
C PHE A 109 -7.19 -19.35 5.12
N ASP A 110 -7.89 -20.45 4.85
CA ASP A 110 -7.86 -21.07 3.54
C ASP A 110 -8.78 -20.31 2.58
N ILE A 111 -8.18 -19.43 1.79
CA ILE A 111 -8.89 -18.59 0.82
C ILE A 111 -9.24 -19.45 -0.38
N SER A 112 -10.31 -20.23 -0.24
CA SER A 112 -10.91 -20.95 -1.35
C SER A 112 -11.32 -20.00 -2.47
N LYS A 113 -11.46 -20.54 -3.70
CA LYS A 113 -12.01 -19.82 -4.85
C LYS A 113 -13.32 -19.10 -4.51
N LYS A 114 -14.19 -19.76 -3.74
CA LYS A 114 -15.49 -19.21 -3.33
C LYS A 114 -15.31 -18.00 -2.43
N HIS A 115 -14.40 -18.05 -1.46
CA HIS A 115 -14.08 -16.92 -0.58
C HIS A 115 -13.55 -15.73 -1.38
N PHE A 116 -12.65 -15.99 -2.34
CA PHE A 116 -12.12 -14.93 -3.19
C PHE A 116 -13.20 -14.31 -4.08
N VAL A 117 -14.02 -15.12 -4.76
CA VAL A 117 -15.14 -14.60 -5.57
C VAL A 117 -16.11 -13.79 -4.72
N PHE A 118 -16.42 -14.26 -3.50
CA PHE A 118 -17.27 -13.50 -2.60
C PHE A 118 -16.66 -12.15 -2.20
N SER A 119 -15.34 -12.10 -2.04
CA SER A 119 -14.63 -10.85 -1.72
C SER A 119 -14.74 -9.80 -2.83
N ILE A 120 -14.95 -10.19 -4.09
CA ILE A 120 -15.16 -9.25 -5.20
C ILE A 120 -16.47 -8.45 -5.04
N PHE A 121 -17.44 -8.96 -4.26
CA PHE A 121 -18.65 -8.20 -3.93
C PHE A 121 -18.43 -7.18 -2.80
N LEU A 122 -17.35 -7.29 -2.02
CA LEU A 122 -17.06 -6.36 -0.93
C LEU A 122 -16.89 -4.91 -1.43
N PRO A 123 -16.14 -4.62 -2.52
CA PRO A 123 -16.12 -3.30 -3.15
C PRO A 123 -17.51 -2.75 -3.50
N LEU A 124 -18.43 -3.59 -3.99
CA LEU A 124 -19.79 -3.17 -4.35
C LEU A 124 -20.61 -2.80 -3.12
N ILE A 125 -20.49 -3.57 -2.04
CA ILE A 125 -21.14 -3.28 -0.75
C ILE A 125 -20.60 -1.95 -0.21
N THR A 126 -19.28 -1.76 -0.21
CA THR A 126 -18.70 -0.49 0.25
C THR A 126 -19.06 0.69 -0.64
N LEU A 127 -19.24 0.47 -1.95
CA LEU A 127 -19.72 1.51 -2.87
C LEU A 127 -21.15 1.92 -2.56
N PHE A 128 -22.02 0.96 -2.24
CA PHE A 128 -23.39 1.26 -1.79
C PHE A 128 -23.39 2.08 -0.50
N ILE A 129 -22.57 1.71 0.49
CA ILE A 129 -22.43 2.45 1.76
C ILE A 129 -21.89 3.87 1.53
N TYR A 130 -20.96 4.03 0.60
CA TYR A 130 -20.42 5.33 0.21
C TYR A 130 -21.50 6.20 -0.44
N ILE A 131 -22.21 5.70 -1.45
CA ILE A 131 -23.25 6.44 -2.18
C ILE A 131 -24.42 6.83 -1.25
N SER A 132 -24.73 6.01 -0.24
CA SER A 132 -25.78 6.34 0.74
C SER A 132 -25.38 7.40 1.76
N GLY A 133 -24.11 7.83 1.80
CA GLY A 133 -23.58 8.79 2.79
C GLY A 133 -23.30 8.19 4.17
N LEU A 134 -23.61 6.90 4.38
CA LEU A 134 -23.38 6.20 5.64
C LEU A 134 -21.89 6.12 6.01
N GLY A 135 -20.99 6.10 5.02
CA GLY A 135 -19.54 6.10 5.25
C GLY A 135 -19.07 7.30 6.09
N TYR A 136 -19.53 8.50 5.73
CA TYR A 136 -19.24 9.72 6.49
C TYR A 136 -19.81 9.67 7.91
N GLU A 137 -21.03 9.18 8.11
CA GLU A 137 -21.66 9.06 9.42
C GLU A 137 -20.89 8.11 10.35
N VAL A 138 -20.53 6.94 9.83
CA VAL A 138 -19.71 5.95 10.56
C VAL A 138 -18.39 6.58 10.97
N PHE A 139 -17.71 7.28 10.06
CA PHE A 139 -16.45 7.93 10.37
C PHE A 139 -16.61 9.04 11.41
N SER A 140 -17.62 9.90 11.25
CA SER A 140 -17.95 10.97 12.20
C SER A 140 -18.19 10.41 13.61
N PHE A 141 -18.98 9.34 13.73
CA PHE A 141 -19.21 8.64 15.00
C PHE A 141 -17.93 8.15 15.66
N PHE A 142 -17.01 7.53 14.90
CA PHE A 142 -15.74 7.08 15.46
C PHE A 142 -14.84 8.25 15.87
N THR A 143 -14.79 9.32 15.08
CA THR A 143 -13.95 10.50 15.43
C THR A 143 -14.44 11.22 16.68
N SER A 144 -15.76 11.35 16.85
CA SER A 144 -16.37 11.97 18.03
C SER A 144 -16.18 11.09 19.27
N ALA A 145 -16.36 9.78 19.15
CA ALA A 145 -16.09 8.82 20.24
C ALA A 145 -14.62 8.84 20.69
N LEU A 146 -13.68 9.12 19.78
CA LEU A 146 -12.25 9.24 20.08
C LEU A 146 -11.82 10.64 20.51
N GLY A 147 -12.75 11.59 20.68
CA GLY A 147 -12.46 12.96 21.11
C GLY A 147 -11.59 13.76 20.12
N LYS A 148 -11.55 13.37 18.84
CA LYS A 148 -10.78 14.10 17.84
C LYS A 148 -11.59 15.28 17.27
N PRO A 149 -10.96 16.46 17.09
CA PRO A 149 -11.66 17.64 16.58
C PRO A 149 -12.30 17.41 15.21
N SER A 150 -13.47 17.99 14.99
CA SER A 150 -14.17 18.03 13.70
C SER A 150 -13.36 18.72 12.59
N THR A 151 -12.28 19.43 12.92
CA THR A 151 -11.34 20.04 11.98
C THR A 151 -10.72 19.02 11.02
N TYR A 152 -10.51 17.77 11.44
CA TYR A 152 -10.05 16.70 10.55
C TYR A 152 -11.07 16.34 9.46
N LEU A 153 -12.37 16.56 9.70
CA LEU A 153 -13.43 16.31 8.72
C LEU A 153 -13.51 17.43 7.69
N SER A 154 -13.25 18.68 8.08
CA SER A 154 -13.29 19.82 7.14
C SER A 154 -12.05 19.90 6.26
N GLU A 155 -10.87 19.57 6.79
CA GLU A 155 -9.60 19.66 6.05
C GLU A 155 -9.40 18.50 5.05
N TRP A 156 -10.09 17.37 5.24
CA TRP A 156 -9.85 16.14 4.45
C TRP A 156 -10.94 15.84 3.41
N LYS A 157 -11.81 16.81 3.13
CA LYS A 157 -12.92 16.74 2.16
C LYS A 157 -12.52 16.90 0.70
N GLU A 158 -11.23 16.83 0.38
CA GLU A 158 -10.78 16.87 -1.01
C GLU A 158 -11.42 15.76 -1.82
N GLU A 159 -11.76 16.04 -3.08
CA GLU A 159 -12.31 15.01 -3.97
C GLU A 159 -11.19 14.13 -4.52
N ILE A 160 -11.46 12.83 -4.57
CA ILE A 160 -10.59 11.88 -5.25
C ILE A 160 -10.70 12.12 -6.76
N SER A 161 -9.58 12.44 -7.41
CA SER A 161 -9.55 12.64 -8.86
C SER A 161 -10.01 11.41 -9.65
N VAL A 162 -10.66 11.65 -10.80
CA VAL A 162 -11.10 10.58 -11.73
C VAL A 162 -9.95 9.65 -12.13
N ASN A 163 -8.74 10.19 -12.32
CA ASN A 163 -7.55 9.41 -12.68
C ASN A 163 -7.14 8.43 -11.56
N GLN A 164 -7.28 8.83 -10.30
CA GLN A 164 -7.03 7.93 -9.16
C GLN A 164 -8.08 6.82 -9.09
N TRP A 165 -9.36 7.12 -9.36
CA TRP A 165 -10.39 6.09 -9.45
C TRP A 165 -10.12 5.11 -10.59
N ALA A 166 -9.88 5.63 -11.79
CA ALA A 166 -9.65 4.82 -12.98
C ALA A 166 -8.45 3.88 -12.80
N SER A 167 -7.30 4.41 -12.36
CA SER A 167 -6.11 3.59 -12.12
C SER A 167 -6.33 2.49 -11.09
N ARG A 168 -7.04 2.77 -9.99
CA ARG A 168 -7.31 1.78 -8.94
C ARG A 168 -8.33 0.72 -9.37
N ILE A 169 -9.33 1.08 -10.19
CA ILE A 169 -10.28 0.12 -10.78
C ILE A 169 -9.57 -0.81 -11.74
N VAL A 170 -8.69 -0.28 -12.60
CA VAL A 170 -7.86 -1.12 -13.50
C VAL A 170 -7.00 -2.09 -12.69
N MET A 171 -6.38 -1.63 -11.59
CA MET A 171 -5.62 -2.50 -10.69
C MET A 171 -6.47 -3.52 -9.94
N LEU A 172 -7.68 -3.16 -9.52
CA LEU A 172 -8.63 -4.12 -8.95
C LEU A 172 -8.97 -5.23 -9.93
N ILE A 173 -9.31 -4.89 -11.17
CA ILE A 173 -9.64 -5.88 -12.20
C ILE A 173 -8.44 -6.78 -12.48
N ALA A 174 -7.26 -6.19 -12.68
CA ALA A 174 -6.03 -6.92 -12.96
C ALA A 174 -5.67 -7.89 -11.81
N ILE A 175 -5.62 -7.39 -10.57
CA ILE A 175 -5.26 -8.21 -9.40
C ILE A 175 -6.31 -9.29 -9.16
N SER A 176 -7.60 -8.98 -9.29
CA SER A 176 -8.67 -9.98 -9.13
C SER A 176 -8.56 -11.08 -10.17
N PHE A 177 -8.33 -10.72 -11.44
CA PHE A 177 -8.13 -11.68 -12.53
C PHE A 177 -6.92 -12.59 -12.28
N PHE A 178 -5.76 -12.00 -11.98
CA PHE A 178 -4.55 -12.78 -11.76
C PHE A 178 -4.62 -13.64 -10.49
N THR A 179 -5.23 -13.12 -9.43
CA THR A 179 -5.38 -13.89 -8.20
C THR A 179 -6.30 -15.09 -8.41
N LEU A 180 -7.40 -14.95 -9.14
CA LEU A 180 -8.27 -16.08 -9.49
C LEU A 180 -7.55 -17.14 -10.32
N LYS A 181 -6.70 -16.70 -11.26
CA LYS A 181 -5.92 -17.61 -12.11
C LYS A 181 -4.84 -18.37 -11.34
N HIS A 182 -4.28 -17.76 -10.30
CA HIS A 182 -3.16 -18.29 -9.50
C HIS A 182 -3.57 -18.61 -8.05
N GLN A 183 -4.85 -18.92 -7.83
CA GLN A 183 -5.43 -19.11 -6.49
C GLN A 183 -4.76 -20.20 -5.64
N GLU A 184 -4.16 -21.21 -6.29
CA GLU A 184 -3.45 -22.30 -5.62
C GLU A 184 -2.16 -21.82 -4.96
N ASN A 185 -1.59 -20.70 -5.44
CA ASN A 185 -0.46 -20.07 -4.80
C ASN A 185 -0.94 -19.26 -3.59
N LYS A 186 -0.75 -19.81 -2.38
CA LYS A 186 -1.16 -19.20 -1.11
C LYS A 186 -0.70 -17.76 -0.93
N LEU A 187 0.51 -17.42 -1.40
CA LEU A 187 1.02 -16.06 -1.30
C LEU A 187 0.21 -15.11 -2.19
N ILE A 188 -0.02 -15.48 -3.46
CA ILE A 188 -0.79 -14.67 -4.40
C ILE A 188 -2.23 -14.52 -3.93
N SER A 189 -2.88 -15.60 -3.47
CA SER A 189 -4.27 -15.55 -3.00
C SER A 189 -4.45 -14.69 -1.75
N SER A 190 -3.56 -14.81 -0.76
CA SER A 190 -3.58 -13.97 0.44
C SER A 190 -3.32 -12.49 0.13
N LEU A 191 -2.34 -12.22 -0.74
CA LEU A 191 -2.02 -10.87 -1.20
C LEU A 191 -3.20 -10.24 -1.97
N GLY A 192 -3.77 -10.95 -2.93
CA GLY A 192 -4.91 -10.46 -3.70
C GLY A 192 -6.14 -10.18 -2.83
N PHE A 193 -6.45 -11.06 -1.88
CA PHE A 193 -7.55 -10.85 -0.94
C PHE A 193 -7.32 -9.64 -0.03
N PHE A 194 -6.09 -9.48 0.48
CA PHE A 194 -5.71 -8.30 1.26
C PHE A 194 -5.84 -7.01 0.44
N TYR A 195 -5.45 -7.05 -0.83
CA TYR A 195 -5.61 -5.92 -1.74
C TYR A 195 -7.10 -5.54 -1.93
N ILE A 196 -7.99 -6.52 -2.12
CA ILE A 196 -9.44 -6.28 -2.25
C ILE A 196 -9.99 -5.60 -1.00
N ILE A 197 -9.62 -6.07 0.20
CA ILE A 197 -10.00 -5.40 1.46
C ILE A 197 -9.50 -3.95 1.47
N GLY A 198 -8.25 -3.72 1.08
CA GLY A 198 -7.68 -2.37 1.00
C GLY A 198 -8.42 -1.45 0.03
N PHE A 199 -8.90 -1.98 -1.08
CA PHE A 199 -9.71 -1.22 -2.05
C PHE A 199 -11.15 -0.99 -1.54
N SER A 200 -11.74 -1.94 -0.83
CA SER A 200 -13.03 -1.74 -0.17
C SER A 200 -12.98 -0.66 0.91
N LEU A 201 -11.92 -0.65 1.73
CA LEU A 201 -11.69 0.42 2.70
C LEU A 201 -11.47 1.77 2.03
N TYR A 202 -10.80 1.79 0.87
CA TYR A 202 -10.64 3.00 0.08
C TYR A 202 -11.99 3.59 -0.34
N ILE A 203 -12.90 2.76 -0.86
CA ILE A 203 -14.24 3.21 -1.23
C ILE A 203 -15.02 3.67 0.01
N LEU A 204 -15.00 2.87 1.08
CA LEU A 204 -15.75 3.14 2.31
C LEU A 204 -15.43 4.53 2.90
N PHE A 205 -14.16 4.95 2.82
CA PHE A 205 -13.70 6.22 3.36
C PHE A 205 -13.49 7.31 2.29
N ALA A 206 -14.05 7.15 1.09
CA ALA A 206 -13.82 8.07 -0.02
C ALA A 206 -14.26 9.53 0.28
N ASP A 207 -15.22 9.75 1.18
CA ASP A 207 -15.62 11.07 1.70
C ASP A 207 -14.52 11.80 2.48
N VAL A 208 -13.47 11.07 2.86
CA VAL A 208 -12.33 11.55 3.65
C VAL A 208 -11.06 11.18 2.88
N ALA A 209 -10.87 11.80 1.72
CA ALA A 209 -9.92 11.37 0.70
C ALA A 209 -8.48 11.22 1.20
N MET A 210 -8.03 12.08 2.12
CA MET A 210 -6.68 11.99 2.70
C MET A 210 -6.52 10.71 3.54
N LEU A 211 -7.51 10.38 4.38
CA LEU A 211 -7.49 9.15 5.17
C LEU A 211 -7.56 7.93 4.25
N SER A 212 -8.52 7.94 3.34
CA SER A 212 -8.75 6.86 2.40
C SER A 212 -7.52 6.57 1.55
N SER A 213 -6.86 7.60 1.02
CA SER A 213 -5.62 7.45 0.26
C SER A 213 -4.48 6.92 1.13
N ARG A 214 -4.26 7.47 2.33
CA ARG A 214 -3.18 7.00 3.23
C ARG A 214 -3.37 5.54 3.66
N LEU A 215 -4.60 5.15 4.00
CA LEU A 215 -4.93 3.77 4.33
C LEU A 215 -4.72 2.86 3.14
N ASN A 216 -5.27 3.21 1.97
CA ASN A 216 -5.16 2.40 0.77
C ASN A 216 -3.70 2.17 0.37
N MET A 217 -2.84 3.19 0.45
CA MET A 217 -1.41 3.06 0.11
C MET A 217 -0.70 1.94 0.90
N ALA A 218 -1.11 1.66 2.14
CA ALA A 218 -0.57 0.55 2.92
C ALA A 218 -0.84 -0.83 2.26
N PHE A 219 -1.95 -0.97 1.54
CA PHE A 219 -2.32 -2.16 0.79
C PHE A 219 -1.73 -2.17 -0.62
N ARG A 220 -1.50 -0.99 -1.23
CA ARG A 220 -0.98 -0.88 -2.60
C ARG A 220 0.42 -1.45 -2.79
N ILE A 221 1.21 -1.61 -1.72
CA ILE A 221 2.51 -2.31 -1.78
C ILE A 221 2.36 -3.74 -2.29
N VAL A 222 1.20 -4.34 -2.12
CA VAL A 222 0.91 -5.68 -2.63
C VAL A 222 0.85 -5.70 -4.16
N GLU A 223 0.39 -4.62 -4.80
CA GLU A 223 0.28 -4.55 -6.26
C GLU A 223 1.64 -4.81 -6.92
N ILE A 224 2.70 -4.18 -6.42
CA ILE A 224 4.04 -4.33 -6.96
C ILE A 224 4.64 -5.72 -6.68
N ILE A 225 4.28 -6.36 -5.57
CA ILE A 225 4.73 -7.72 -5.24
C ILE A 225 4.07 -8.72 -6.18
N ILE A 226 2.75 -8.63 -6.36
CA ILE A 226 2.00 -9.49 -7.28
C ILE A 226 2.53 -9.32 -8.70
N ALA A 227 2.75 -8.08 -9.16
CA ALA A 227 3.32 -7.82 -10.49
C ALA A 227 4.67 -8.54 -10.70
N GLY A 228 5.55 -8.50 -9.68
CA GLY A 228 6.84 -9.20 -9.71
C GLY A 228 6.72 -10.72 -9.72
N LEU A 229 5.77 -11.29 -8.97
CA LEU A 229 5.48 -12.73 -8.94
C LEU A 229 4.93 -13.21 -10.29
N LEU A 230 3.99 -12.47 -10.89
CA LEU A 230 3.40 -12.85 -12.16
C LEU A 230 4.42 -12.82 -13.30
N LEU A 231 5.32 -11.84 -13.31
CA LEU A 231 6.31 -11.71 -14.38
C LEU A 231 7.29 -12.89 -14.44
N ILE A 232 7.60 -13.52 -13.30
CA ILE A 232 8.45 -14.72 -13.25
C ILE A 232 7.66 -16.00 -13.56
N GLU A 233 6.37 -16.03 -13.26
CA GLU A 233 5.53 -17.22 -13.38
C GLU A 233 5.12 -17.50 -14.84
N TYR A 234 4.88 -16.44 -15.62
CA TYR A 234 4.60 -16.59 -17.04
C TYR A 234 5.84 -17.01 -17.83
N ARG A 235 5.70 -18.06 -18.66
CA ARG A 235 6.80 -18.55 -19.52
C ARG A 235 6.97 -17.77 -20.81
N THR A 236 5.86 -17.40 -21.46
CA THR A 236 5.88 -16.74 -22.78
C THR A 236 6.17 -15.25 -22.64
N ILE A 237 6.99 -14.73 -23.56
CA ILE A 237 7.35 -13.30 -23.58
C ILE A 237 6.12 -12.41 -23.75
N SER A 238 5.13 -12.85 -24.53
CA SER A 238 3.88 -12.12 -24.76
C SER A 238 3.10 -11.90 -23.46
N ASN A 239 3.00 -12.94 -22.61
CA ASN A 239 2.32 -12.83 -21.32
C ASN A 239 3.11 -11.98 -20.33
N LYS A 240 4.45 -12.09 -20.33
CA LYS A 240 5.30 -11.21 -19.52
C LYS A 240 5.14 -9.74 -19.93
N PHE A 241 5.14 -9.48 -21.22
CA PHE A 241 4.96 -8.13 -21.76
C PHE A 241 3.56 -7.59 -21.43
N PHE A 242 2.51 -8.41 -21.52
CA PHE A 242 1.17 -8.03 -21.09
C PHE A 242 1.14 -7.64 -19.60
N VAL A 243 1.68 -8.47 -18.70
CA VAL A 243 1.78 -8.14 -17.27
C VAL A 243 2.56 -6.85 -17.06
N PHE A 244 3.70 -6.69 -17.74
CA PHE A 244 4.51 -5.48 -17.68
C PHE A 244 3.67 -4.24 -18.03
N LEU A 245 2.97 -4.24 -19.16
CA LEU A 245 2.15 -3.11 -19.61
C LEU A 245 1.01 -2.80 -18.65
N VAL A 246 0.30 -3.83 -18.18
CA VAL A 246 -0.85 -3.68 -17.26
C VAL A 246 -0.45 -2.90 -16.01
N PHE A 247 0.72 -3.18 -15.41
CA PHE A 247 1.17 -2.47 -14.21
C PHE A 247 1.95 -1.19 -14.52
N MET A 248 2.77 -1.16 -15.57
CA MET A 248 3.62 0.00 -15.87
C MET A 248 2.84 1.19 -16.38
N ILE A 249 1.83 1.00 -17.24
CA ILE A 249 1.10 2.12 -17.85
C ILE A 249 0.40 2.96 -16.76
N PRO A 250 -0.44 2.39 -15.87
CA PRO A 250 -1.11 3.17 -14.83
C PRO A 250 -0.14 3.87 -13.88
N TYR A 251 0.97 3.22 -13.53
CA TYR A 251 1.94 3.82 -12.60
C TYR A 251 2.81 4.88 -13.25
N SER A 252 3.13 4.74 -14.53
CA SER A 252 3.85 5.79 -15.27
C SER A 252 2.96 7.03 -15.41
N ILE A 253 1.68 6.85 -15.70
CA ILE A 253 0.70 7.95 -15.72
C ILE A 253 0.63 8.61 -14.33
N GLN A 254 0.49 7.82 -13.26
CA GLN A 254 0.45 8.35 -11.90
C GLN A 254 1.74 9.10 -11.52
N PHE A 255 2.90 8.57 -11.93
CA PHE A 255 4.19 9.22 -11.72
C PHE A 255 4.25 10.56 -12.44
N LEU A 256 3.85 10.63 -13.72
CA LEU A 256 3.84 11.86 -14.50
C LEU A 256 2.89 12.91 -13.91
N ILE A 257 1.68 12.51 -13.48
CA ILE A 257 0.74 13.38 -12.78
C ILE A 257 1.38 13.95 -11.50
N ASN A 258 2.00 13.10 -10.69
CA ASN A 258 2.64 13.53 -9.45
C ASN A 258 3.86 14.44 -9.70
N ALA A 259 4.67 14.12 -10.71
CA ALA A 259 5.84 14.93 -11.08
C ALA A 259 5.43 16.31 -11.63
N SER A 260 4.26 16.40 -12.25
CA SER A 260 3.73 17.66 -12.80
C SER A 260 3.04 18.51 -11.74
N ASN A 261 2.77 17.97 -10.55
CA ASN A 261 2.19 18.73 -9.45
C ASN A 261 3.21 19.77 -8.94
N PRO A 262 2.88 21.09 -8.95
CA PRO A 262 3.76 22.15 -8.47
C PRO A 262 4.28 21.94 -7.04
N ASP A 263 3.51 21.32 -6.15
CA ASP A 263 3.92 21.05 -4.77
C ASP A 263 5.08 20.03 -4.69
N ASN A 264 5.23 19.19 -5.72
CA ASN A 264 6.32 18.23 -5.84
C ASN A 264 7.51 18.79 -6.65
N GLN A 265 7.35 19.97 -7.24
CA GLN A 265 8.46 20.70 -7.83
C GLN A 265 9.17 21.41 -6.68
N TYR A 266 10.12 20.71 -6.05
CA TYR A 266 11.04 21.30 -5.09
C TYR A 266 11.92 22.33 -5.81
N ILE A 267 11.38 23.52 -6.03
CA ILE A 267 12.14 24.65 -6.52
C ILE A 267 13.16 24.93 -5.43
N LEU A 268 14.43 24.68 -5.74
CA LEU A 268 15.57 25.25 -5.05
C LEU A 268 15.43 26.78 -5.21
N ARG A 269 14.58 27.41 -4.40
CA ARG A 269 14.70 28.85 -4.19
C ARG A 269 16.08 29.03 -3.60
N SER A 270 16.95 29.60 -4.42
CA SER A 270 18.34 29.94 -4.16
C SER A 270 18.52 30.42 -2.72
N ALA A 271 18.92 29.51 -1.84
CA ALA A 271 19.59 29.80 -0.60
C ALA A 271 21.09 29.74 -0.88
N PHE A 272 21.55 30.72 -1.67
CA PHE A 272 22.94 31.16 -1.78
C PHE A 272 22.89 32.67 -1.98
#